data_AF-A0A8J2Y8I4-F1
#
_entry.id   AF-A0A8J2Y8I4-F1
#
_cell.length_a   1.000
_cell.length_b   1.000
_cell.length_c   1.000
_cell.angle_alpha   90.00
_cell.angle_beta   90.00
_cell.angle_gamma   90.00
#
_symmetry.space_group_name_H-M   'P 1'
#
loop_
_entity.id
_entity.type
_entity.pdbx_description
1 polymer ?
#
loop_
_entity_poly.entity_id
_entity_poly.type
_entity_poly.pdbx_seq_one_letter_code
_entity_poly.pdbx_strand_id
1 'polypeptide(L)'
;MFFSSGKNHFAKLPVLTENVSELTNLKSLNGEKVQLEGNITVLSFFGSDIKSKYGNVFNLTHKIYKPYHQFEDLQFVSVLESGNEKLVEALLVELNKITDADKWKFVYGSPEEIKALFKSLNSNIQLDAKLGASEVFIIDKDRNLRGRIDDKDTGTLYGFDTSSVAELNNKMEDDIKIILAEYRLALKKNNRN
;
A
#
# COMPACT_ATOMS: atom_id res chain seq x y z
N MET A 1 21.39 -36.95 7.00
CA MET A 1 22.30 -36.16 6.15
C MET A 1 21.42 -35.25 5.30
N PHE A 2 21.48 -33.93 5.50
CA PHE A 2 20.75 -32.95 4.69
C PHE A 2 21.77 -32.18 3.87
N PHE A 3 21.76 -32.40 2.55
CA PHE A 3 22.57 -31.61 1.63
C PHE A 3 21.75 -30.38 1.22
N SER A 4 22.20 -29.21 1.68
CA SER A 4 21.84 -27.91 1.14
C SER A 4 22.30 -27.83 -0.31
N SER A 5 21.37 -27.88 -1.27
CA SER A 5 21.65 -27.40 -2.62
C SER A 5 21.33 -25.90 -2.65
N GLY A 6 22.39 -25.11 -2.75
CA GLY A 6 22.32 -23.66 -2.88
C GLY A 6 21.64 -23.26 -4.19
N LYS A 7 20.34 -23.03 -4.12
CA LYS A 7 19.61 -22.06 -4.93
C LYS A 7 18.67 -21.35 -3.96
N ASN A 8 19.07 -20.16 -3.51
CA ASN A 8 18.13 -19.27 -2.81
C ASN A 8 17.04 -18.88 -3.82
N HIS A 9 15.98 -19.68 -3.93
CA HIS A 9 14.73 -19.19 -4.46
C HIS A 9 14.21 -18.21 -3.43
N PHE A 10 14.47 -16.91 -3.65
CA PHE A 10 13.72 -15.88 -2.96
C PHE A 10 12.25 -16.14 -3.29
N ALA A 11 11.44 -16.44 -2.29
CA ALA A 11 10.01 -16.56 -2.47
C ALA A 11 9.51 -15.22 -3.03
N LYS A 12 8.80 -15.27 -4.16
CA LYS A 12 8.17 -14.07 -4.72
C LYS A 12 6.79 -13.90 -4.10
N LEU A 13 6.38 -12.66 -3.82
CA LEU A 13 5.02 -12.38 -3.41
C LEU A 13 4.09 -12.58 -4.63
N PRO A 14 3.05 -13.43 -4.55
CA PRO A 14 2.15 -13.65 -5.67
C PRO A 14 1.51 -12.38 -6.25
N VAL A 15 1.17 -12.44 -7.55
CA VAL A 15 0.27 -11.48 -8.21
C VAL A 15 -1.15 -12.03 -8.07
N LEU A 16 -2.04 -11.23 -7.48
CA LEU A 16 -3.44 -11.59 -7.23
C LEU A 16 -4.39 -10.96 -8.25
N THR A 17 -4.08 -9.75 -8.72
CA THR A 17 -4.85 -9.05 -9.74
C THR A 17 -3.90 -8.19 -10.56
N GLU A 18 -4.03 -8.30 -11.88
CA GLU A 18 -3.25 -7.50 -12.81
C GLU A 18 -4.02 -6.25 -13.24
N ASN A 19 -3.29 -5.21 -13.66
CA ASN A 19 -3.86 -4.00 -14.25
C ASN A 19 -4.84 -3.23 -13.34
N VAL A 20 -4.44 -3.00 -12.08
CA VAL A 20 -5.16 -2.10 -11.17
C VAL A 20 -5.26 -0.71 -11.82
N SER A 21 -6.45 -0.10 -11.72
CA SER A 21 -6.73 1.20 -12.34
C SER A 21 -5.76 2.28 -11.85
N GLU A 22 -5.34 3.14 -12.77
CA GLU A 22 -4.48 4.29 -12.46
C GLU A 22 -5.26 5.39 -11.73
N LEU A 23 -4.54 6.27 -11.02
CA LEU A 23 -5.08 7.38 -10.23
C LEU A 23 -5.38 8.63 -11.07
N THR A 24 -5.44 8.52 -12.40
CA THR A 24 -5.49 9.65 -13.34
C THR A 24 -6.63 10.65 -13.08
N ASN A 25 -7.75 10.16 -12.54
CA ASN A 25 -8.92 11.00 -12.25
C ASN A 25 -8.91 11.61 -10.84
N LEU A 26 -7.98 11.19 -9.98
CA LEU A 26 -7.86 11.67 -8.61
C LEU A 26 -6.91 12.85 -8.55
N LYS A 27 -7.21 13.80 -7.67
CA LYS A 27 -6.41 15.02 -7.49
C LYS A 27 -5.64 14.94 -6.19
N SER A 28 -4.36 15.29 -6.19
CA SER A 28 -3.60 15.44 -4.94
C SER A 28 -3.84 16.79 -4.29
N LEU A 29 -3.51 16.91 -3.00
CA LEU A 29 -3.64 18.14 -2.23
C LEU A 29 -2.93 19.33 -2.89
N ASN A 30 -1.76 19.08 -3.47
CA ASN A 30 -0.85 20.13 -3.97
C ASN A 30 -0.84 20.22 -5.51
N GLY A 31 -1.70 19.46 -6.20
CA GLY A 31 -1.69 19.34 -7.66
C GLY A 31 -0.51 18.53 -8.22
N GLU A 32 0.28 17.88 -7.36
CA GLU A 32 1.28 16.88 -7.74
C GLU A 32 0.62 15.72 -8.49
N LYS A 33 1.24 15.28 -9.58
CA LYS A 33 0.82 14.06 -10.27
C LYS A 33 1.23 12.85 -9.43
N VAL A 34 0.24 12.13 -8.92
CA VAL A 34 0.44 10.85 -8.21
C VAL A 34 -0.01 9.73 -9.16
N GLN A 35 0.82 8.70 -9.30
CA GLN A 35 0.53 7.55 -10.18
C GLN A 35 1.04 6.25 -9.54
N LEU A 36 0.40 5.13 -9.83
CA LEU A 36 0.81 3.79 -9.40
C LEU A 36 1.95 3.27 -10.27
N GLU A 37 1.83 3.45 -11.59
CA GLU A 37 2.84 2.97 -12.54
C GLU A 37 4.23 3.51 -12.22
N GLY A 38 5.20 2.61 -12.16
CA GLY A 38 6.59 2.93 -11.82
C GLY A 38 6.85 3.12 -10.33
N ASN A 39 5.90 2.80 -9.44
CA ASN A 39 6.08 2.88 -7.99
C ASN A 39 5.56 1.63 -7.28
N ILE A 40 6.26 1.20 -6.22
CA ILE A 40 5.71 0.24 -5.26
C ILE A 40 4.81 1.04 -4.34
N THR A 41 3.52 0.74 -4.30
CA THR A 41 2.52 1.56 -3.62
C THR A 41 1.81 0.77 -2.53
N VAL A 42 1.83 1.29 -1.31
CA VAL A 42 0.88 0.89 -0.27
C VAL A 42 -0.37 1.75 -0.43
N LEU A 43 -1.41 1.17 -1.01
CA LEU A 43 -2.67 1.84 -1.33
C LEU A 43 -3.68 1.66 -0.21
N SER A 44 -4.31 2.75 0.23
CA SER A 44 -5.29 2.76 1.33
C SER A 44 -6.52 3.58 0.95
N PHE A 45 -7.68 3.21 1.48
CA PHE A 45 -8.95 3.90 1.24
C PHE A 45 -9.49 4.42 2.58
N PHE A 46 -9.43 5.74 2.80
CA PHE A 46 -9.91 6.36 4.03
C PHE A 46 -11.31 6.96 3.89
N GLY A 47 -11.79 7.13 2.65
CA GLY A 47 -13.16 7.57 2.40
C GLY A 47 -13.41 9.00 2.85
N SER A 48 -14.61 9.28 3.36
CA SER A 48 -15.02 10.60 3.85
C SER A 48 -14.69 10.88 5.32
N ASP A 49 -14.20 9.90 6.10
CA ASP A 49 -13.91 10.07 7.54
C ASP A 49 -12.50 9.59 7.91
N ILE A 50 -11.52 10.45 7.61
CA ILE A 50 -10.12 10.18 7.93
C ILE A 50 -9.87 10.07 9.44
N LYS A 51 -10.61 10.80 10.29
CA LYS A 51 -10.40 10.76 11.75
C LYS A 51 -10.58 9.36 12.31
N SER A 52 -11.59 8.64 11.81
CA SER A 52 -11.82 7.23 12.17
C SER A 52 -10.63 6.31 11.84
N LYS A 53 -9.77 6.72 10.90
CA LYS A 53 -8.61 5.96 10.43
C LYS A 53 -7.29 6.40 11.07
N TYR A 54 -7.27 7.33 12.03
CA TYR A 54 -6.01 7.79 12.63
C TYR A 54 -5.27 6.63 13.32
N GLY A 55 -5.97 5.77 14.05
CA GLY A 55 -5.35 4.57 14.67
C GLY A 55 -4.69 3.66 13.63
N ASN A 56 -5.39 3.38 12.53
CA ASN A 56 -4.89 2.64 11.37
C ASN A 56 -3.62 3.27 10.79
N VAL A 57 -3.64 4.59 10.56
CA VAL A 57 -2.51 5.36 10.04
C VAL A 57 -1.31 5.27 10.97
N PHE A 58 -1.48 5.46 12.28
CA PHE A 58 -0.36 5.39 13.24
C PHE A 58 0.24 3.98 13.33
N ASN A 59 -0.60 2.94 13.33
CA ASN A 59 -0.13 1.56 13.28
C ASN A 59 0.72 1.31 12.03
N LEU A 60 0.19 1.67 10.85
CA LEU A 60 0.88 1.52 9.58
C LEU A 60 2.18 2.36 9.55
N THR A 61 2.16 3.55 10.15
CA THR A 61 3.32 4.44 10.24
C THR A 61 4.45 3.78 11.01
N HIS A 62 4.15 3.25 12.20
CA HIS A 62 5.15 2.64 13.06
C HIS A 62 5.67 1.30 12.53
N LYS A 63 4.81 0.51 11.89
CA LYS A 63 5.15 -0.87 11.50
C LYS A 63 5.74 -0.97 10.11
N ILE A 64 5.29 -0.15 9.17
CA ILE A 64 5.66 -0.30 7.76
C ILE A 64 6.27 0.99 7.19
N TYR A 65 5.62 2.13 7.37
CA TYR A 65 6.12 3.38 6.76
C TYR A 65 7.52 3.74 7.28
N LYS A 66 7.67 3.96 8.59
CA LYS A 66 8.94 4.39 9.20
C LYS A 66 10.12 3.44 8.90
N PRO A 67 9.98 2.10 8.94
CA PRO A 67 11.09 1.21 8.61
C PRO A 67 11.48 1.19 7.12
N TYR A 68 10.56 1.51 6.20
CA TYR A 68 10.76 1.23 4.77
C TYR A 68 10.65 2.43 3.83
N HIS A 69 10.11 3.58 4.24
CA HIS A 69 9.85 4.74 3.36
C HIS A 69 11.11 5.28 2.65
N GLN A 70 12.31 5.05 3.19
CA GLN A 70 13.56 5.44 2.54
C GLN A 70 13.85 4.69 1.23
N PHE A 71 13.12 3.61 0.93
CA PHE A 71 13.23 2.94 -0.35
C PHE A 71 12.74 3.86 -1.48
N GLU A 72 13.59 4.17 -2.45
CA GLU A 72 13.40 5.23 -3.45
C GLU A 72 11.99 5.22 -4.08
N ASP A 73 11.61 4.09 -4.65
CA ASP A 73 10.33 3.93 -5.39
C ASP A 73 9.15 3.45 -4.53
N LEU A 74 9.28 3.43 -3.21
CA LEU A 74 8.17 3.09 -2.31
C LEU A 74 7.36 4.36 -2.01
N GLN A 75 6.05 4.30 -2.23
CA GLN A 75 5.12 5.36 -1.83
C GLN A 75 3.94 4.79 -1.05
N PHE A 76 3.29 5.65 -0.29
CA PHE A 76 2.03 5.37 0.38
C PHE A 76 0.99 6.30 -0.21
N VAL A 77 -0.12 5.75 -0.67
CA VAL A 77 -1.18 6.52 -1.29
C VAL A 77 -2.48 6.29 -0.52
N SER A 78 -3.05 7.36 -0.01
CA SER A 78 -4.35 7.35 0.65
C SER A 78 -5.39 8.03 -0.21
N VAL A 79 -6.46 7.30 -0.53
CA VAL A 79 -7.59 7.75 -1.33
C VAL A 79 -8.71 8.22 -0.40
N LEU A 80 -9.20 9.44 -0.63
CA LEU A 80 -10.21 10.10 0.19
C LEU A 80 -11.28 10.77 -0.67
N GLU A 81 -12.42 11.06 -0.05
CA GLU A 81 -13.35 12.07 -0.58
C GLU A 81 -12.85 13.48 -0.27
N SER A 82 -13.16 14.44 -1.15
CA SER A 82 -12.85 15.86 -0.93
C SER A 82 -13.52 16.39 0.35
N GLY A 83 -12.92 17.41 0.99
CA GLY A 83 -13.41 17.99 2.25
C GLY A 83 -12.63 17.58 3.49
N ASN A 84 -11.65 16.68 3.34
CA ASN A 84 -10.76 16.22 4.42
C ASN A 84 -9.38 16.89 4.41
N GLU A 85 -9.16 17.92 3.60
CA GLU A 85 -7.85 18.53 3.34
C GLU A 85 -7.20 19.06 4.63
N LYS A 86 -7.94 19.83 5.43
CA LYS A 86 -7.44 20.36 6.72
C LYS A 86 -7.08 19.26 7.72
N LEU A 87 -7.79 18.13 7.67
CA LEU A 87 -7.52 16.99 8.55
C LEU A 87 -6.28 16.24 8.07
N VAL A 88 -6.08 16.12 6.76
CA VAL A 88 -4.85 15.58 6.16
C VAL A 88 -3.65 16.44 6.51
N GLU A 89 -3.75 17.77 6.41
CA GLU A 89 -2.67 18.69 6.82
C GLU A 89 -2.28 18.49 8.29
N ALA A 90 -3.28 18.42 9.19
CA ALA A 90 -3.04 18.16 10.60
C ALA A 90 -2.42 16.78 10.84
N LEU A 91 -2.89 15.75 10.13
CA LEU A 91 -2.33 14.41 10.21
C LEU A 91 -0.86 14.39 9.76
N LEU A 92 -0.53 15.04 8.65
CA LEU A 92 0.85 15.16 8.15
C LEU A 92 1.77 15.84 9.17
N VAL A 93 1.29 16.86 9.89
CA VAL A 93 2.06 17.46 11.00
C VAL A 93 2.36 16.45 12.09
N GLU A 94 1.40 15.62 12.48
CA GLU A 94 1.62 14.56 13.48
C GLU A 94 2.56 13.45 12.97
N LEU A 95 2.43 13.03 11.71
CA LEU A 95 3.31 12.03 11.12
C LEU A 95 4.76 12.51 11.05
N ASN A 96 4.98 13.78 10.68
CA ASN A 96 6.31 14.38 10.61
C ASN A 96 7.02 14.50 11.96
N LYS A 97 6.30 14.41 13.09
CA LYS A 97 6.92 14.29 14.42
C LYS A 97 7.53 12.90 14.65
N ILE A 98 7.08 11.89 13.90
CA ILE A 98 7.52 10.50 14.03
C ILE A 98 8.62 10.17 13.00
N THR A 99 8.39 10.56 11.74
CA THR A 99 9.30 10.34 10.59
C THR A 99 8.88 11.20 9.40
N ASP A 100 9.77 11.44 8.44
CA ASP A 100 9.48 12.25 7.24
C ASP A 100 8.35 11.61 6.40
N ALA A 101 7.23 12.33 6.28
CA ALA A 101 6.01 11.89 5.61
C ALA A 101 5.97 12.23 4.11
N ASP A 102 7.07 12.66 3.50
CA ASP A 102 7.21 13.06 2.08
C ASP A 102 6.66 12.04 1.07
N LYS A 103 6.80 10.74 1.37
CA LYS A 103 6.33 9.63 0.51
C LYS A 103 4.89 9.20 0.77
N TRP A 104 4.20 9.84 1.73
CA TRP A 104 2.78 9.62 1.97
C TRP A 104 1.96 10.66 1.19
N LYS A 105 1.37 10.20 0.10
CA LYS A 105 0.55 11.00 -0.81
C LYS A 105 -0.93 10.81 -0.51
N PHE A 106 -1.68 11.90 -0.61
CA PHE A 106 -3.12 11.92 -0.41
C PHE A 106 -3.77 12.37 -1.72
N VAL A 107 -4.73 11.58 -2.19
CA VAL A 107 -5.47 11.83 -3.43
C VAL A 107 -6.98 11.82 -3.15
N TYR A 108 -7.69 12.70 -3.84
CA TYR A 108 -9.10 12.97 -3.64
C TYR A 108 -9.89 12.68 -4.90
N GLY A 109 -11.04 12.03 -4.75
CA GLY A 109 -11.96 11.75 -5.85
C GLY A 109 -13.42 11.78 -5.43
N SER A 110 -14.31 11.64 -6.41
CA SER A 110 -15.73 11.42 -6.18
C SER A 110 -16.00 10.01 -5.66
N PRO A 111 -17.15 9.76 -5.01
CA PRO A 111 -17.59 8.42 -4.63
C PRO A 111 -17.49 7.38 -5.75
N GLU A 112 -17.84 7.76 -6.98
CA GLU A 112 -17.82 6.89 -8.16
C GLU A 112 -16.38 6.54 -8.56
N GLU A 113 -15.47 7.52 -8.55
CA GLU A 113 -14.06 7.33 -8.87
C GLU A 113 -13.37 6.40 -7.85
N ILE A 114 -13.64 6.61 -6.56
CA ILE A 114 -13.11 5.79 -5.46
C ILE A 114 -13.61 4.34 -5.61
N LYS A 115 -14.92 4.15 -5.84
CA LYS A 115 -15.51 2.82 -6.05
C LYS A 115 -14.95 2.13 -7.30
N ALA A 116 -14.75 2.88 -8.39
CA ALA A 116 -14.19 2.34 -9.63
C ALA A 116 -12.75 1.87 -9.44
N LEU A 117 -11.92 2.67 -8.76
CA LEU A 117 -10.55 2.28 -8.39
C LEU A 117 -10.56 1.05 -7.48
N PHE A 118 -11.35 1.07 -6.40
CA PHE A 118 -11.41 -0.05 -5.47
C PHE A 118 -11.87 -1.35 -6.16
N LYS A 119 -12.87 -1.28 -7.03
CA LYS A 119 -13.35 -2.43 -7.81
C LYS A 119 -12.26 -3.04 -8.70
N SER A 120 -11.32 -2.23 -9.19
CA SER A 120 -10.20 -2.74 -10.01
C SER A 120 -9.22 -3.63 -9.23
N LEU A 121 -9.23 -3.59 -7.90
CA LEU A 121 -8.46 -4.50 -7.06
C LEU A 121 -8.97 -5.93 -7.11
N ASN A 122 -10.23 -6.14 -7.57
CA ASN A 122 -10.88 -7.44 -7.69
C ASN A 122 -10.73 -8.33 -6.43
N SER A 123 -10.83 -7.71 -5.25
CA SER A 123 -10.68 -8.38 -3.96
C SER A 123 -12.03 -8.78 -3.35
N ASN A 124 -11.99 -9.59 -2.30
CA ASN A 124 -13.15 -9.94 -1.47
C ASN A 124 -13.45 -8.90 -0.37
N ILE A 125 -12.63 -7.85 -0.23
CA ILE A 125 -12.80 -6.78 0.75
C ILE A 125 -13.87 -5.82 0.26
N GLN A 126 -14.59 -5.17 1.18
CA GLN A 126 -15.63 -4.20 0.87
C GLN A 126 -15.32 -2.86 1.51
N LEU A 127 -15.61 -1.78 0.79
CA LEU A 127 -15.65 -0.45 1.37
C LEU A 127 -16.84 -0.32 2.33
N ASP A 128 -16.64 0.40 3.42
CA ASP A 128 -17.70 0.79 4.35
C ASP A 128 -18.62 1.86 3.75
N ALA A 129 -19.67 2.23 4.48
CA ALA A 129 -20.65 3.23 4.04
C ALA A 129 -20.05 4.63 3.77
N LYS A 130 -18.85 4.91 4.28
CA LYS A 130 -18.08 6.14 4.09
C LYS A 130 -16.96 5.97 3.06
N LEU A 131 -16.96 4.88 2.30
CA LEU A 131 -15.94 4.55 1.29
C LEU A 131 -14.54 4.31 1.87
N GLY A 132 -14.46 3.94 3.14
CA GLY A 132 -13.23 3.55 3.80
C GLY A 132 -13.05 2.03 3.87
N ALA A 133 -11.81 1.59 4.06
CA ALA A 133 -11.44 0.24 4.45
C ALA A 133 -10.45 0.31 5.62
N SER A 134 -10.28 -0.77 6.37
CA SER A 134 -9.18 -0.87 7.35
C SER A 134 -7.94 -1.49 6.70
N GLU A 135 -8.13 -2.13 5.56
CA GLU A 135 -7.13 -2.86 4.81
C GLU A 135 -6.32 -1.92 3.91
N VAL A 136 -5.05 -2.27 3.74
CA VAL A 136 -4.15 -1.66 2.75
C VAL A 136 -3.64 -2.70 1.77
N PHE A 137 -3.37 -2.26 0.55
CA PHE A 137 -3.04 -3.11 -0.58
C PHE A 137 -1.63 -2.82 -1.07
N ILE A 138 -0.87 -3.85 -1.43
CA ILE A 138 0.46 -3.68 -2.04
C ILE A 138 0.30 -3.72 -3.55
N ILE A 139 0.56 -2.61 -4.21
CA ILE A 139 0.58 -2.52 -5.67
C ILE A 139 2.04 -2.44 -6.13
N ASP A 140 2.45 -3.30 -7.06
CA ASP A 140 3.80 -3.23 -7.63
C ASP A 140 3.92 -2.18 -8.75
N LYS A 141 5.14 -2.04 -9.28
CA LYS A 141 5.47 -1.00 -10.26
C LYS A 141 4.74 -1.16 -11.59
N ASP A 142 4.21 -2.36 -11.89
CA ASP A 142 3.46 -2.69 -13.10
C ASP A 142 1.93 -2.65 -12.84
N ARG A 143 1.53 -2.07 -11.70
CA ARG A 143 0.14 -1.96 -11.21
C ARG A 143 -0.55 -3.30 -10.95
N ASN A 144 0.20 -4.29 -10.50
CA ASN A 144 -0.38 -5.53 -10.04
C ASN A 144 -0.62 -5.48 -8.53
N LEU A 145 -1.79 -5.94 -8.09
CA LEU A 145 -2.05 -6.22 -6.69
C LEU A 145 -1.25 -7.46 -6.27
N ARG A 146 -0.45 -7.30 -5.22
CA ARG A 146 0.38 -8.35 -4.63
C ARG A 146 -0.15 -8.72 -3.24
N GLY A 147 -0.11 -10.01 -2.95
CA GLY A 147 -0.59 -10.54 -1.68
C GLY A 147 -0.36 -12.05 -1.59
N ARG A 148 -1.06 -12.72 -0.68
CA ARG A 148 -0.84 -14.15 -0.39
C ARG A 148 -1.94 -15.00 -1.02
N ILE A 149 -1.59 -16.18 -1.54
CA ILE A 149 -2.56 -17.13 -2.12
C ILE A 149 -2.93 -18.26 -1.14
N ASP A 150 -2.07 -18.52 -0.15
CA ASP A 150 -2.15 -19.65 0.80
C ASP A 150 -1.89 -19.19 2.25
N ASP A 151 -2.45 -18.05 2.63
CA ASP A 151 -2.47 -17.58 4.02
C ASP A 151 -3.25 -18.56 4.91
N LYS A 152 -2.63 -18.93 6.04
CA LYS A 152 -3.16 -19.97 6.95
C LYS A 152 -4.52 -19.62 7.56
N ASP A 153 -4.82 -18.33 7.69
CA ASP A 153 -6.03 -17.89 8.38
C ASP A 153 -7.17 -17.59 7.40
N THR A 154 -6.83 -17.08 6.21
CA THR A 154 -7.79 -16.48 5.27
C THR A 154 -7.79 -17.10 3.87
N GLY A 155 -6.85 -18.00 3.56
CA GLY A 155 -6.63 -18.49 2.21
C GLY A 155 -5.95 -17.45 1.34
N THR A 156 -6.72 -16.61 0.62
CA THR A 156 -6.15 -15.53 -0.19
C THR A 156 -6.23 -14.20 0.56
N LEU A 157 -5.07 -13.60 0.84
CA LEU A 157 -4.95 -12.32 1.55
C LEU A 157 -4.65 -11.22 0.53
N TYR A 158 -5.68 -10.46 0.16
CA TYR A 158 -5.60 -9.36 -0.82
C TYR A 158 -5.08 -8.06 -0.22
N GLY A 159 -5.38 -7.80 1.05
CA GLY A 159 -4.97 -6.60 1.77
C GLY A 159 -4.71 -6.91 3.24
N PHE A 160 -4.07 -5.98 3.92
CA PHE A 160 -3.61 -6.15 5.30
C PHE A 160 -4.39 -5.22 6.23
N ASP A 161 -5.05 -5.77 7.24
CA ASP A 161 -5.80 -4.97 8.22
C ASP A 161 -4.86 -4.14 9.10
N THR A 162 -4.89 -2.82 8.92
CA THR A 162 -4.06 -1.87 9.67
C THR A 162 -4.56 -1.62 11.10
N SER A 163 -5.75 -2.11 11.45
CA SER A 163 -6.21 -2.13 12.84
C SER A 163 -5.49 -3.22 13.65
N SER A 164 -5.00 -4.26 12.97
CA SER A 164 -4.29 -5.40 13.55
C SER A 164 -2.77 -5.22 13.50
N VAL A 165 -2.19 -4.76 14.61
CA VAL A 165 -0.72 -4.65 14.75
C VAL A 165 -0.03 -6.01 14.54
N ALA A 166 -0.69 -7.10 14.92
CA ALA A 166 -0.17 -8.45 14.72
C ALA A 166 -0.10 -8.81 13.23
N GLU A 167 -1.12 -8.44 12.44
CA GLU A 167 -1.13 -8.66 11.01
C GLU A 167 -0.07 -7.84 10.29
N LEU A 168 0.11 -6.58 10.68
CA LEU A 168 1.18 -5.73 10.14
C LEU A 168 2.56 -6.33 10.40
N ASN A 169 2.85 -6.75 11.63
CA ASN A 169 4.16 -7.32 11.99
C ASN A 169 4.40 -8.71 11.39
N ASN A 170 3.41 -9.60 11.48
CA ASN A 170 3.60 -11.02 11.17
C ASN A 170 3.32 -11.34 9.69
N LYS A 171 2.65 -10.43 8.97
CA LYS A 171 2.30 -10.64 7.56
C LYS A 171 2.85 -9.54 6.67
N MET A 172 2.35 -8.31 6.82
CA MET A 172 2.65 -7.23 5.89
C MET A 172 4.15 -6.87 5.87
N GLU A 173 4.80 -6.88 7.03
CA GLU A 173 6.22 -6.56 7.15
C GLU A 173 7.10 -7.49 6.29
N ASP A 174 6.82 -8.79 6.32
CA ASP A 174 7.55 -9.79 5.52
C ASP A 174 7.26 -9.62 4.03
N ASP A 175 6.00 -9.37 3.66
CA ASP A 175 5.58 -9.22 2.27
C ASP A 175 6.17 -7.95 1.62
N ILE A 176 6.24 -6.85 2.38
CA ILE A 176 6.95 -5.65 1.97
C ILE A 176 8.45 -5.93 1.77
N LYS A 177 9.11 -6.62 2.70
CA LYS A 177 10.54 -6.99 2.54
C LYS A 177 10.77 -7.83 1.27
N ILE A 178 9.89 -8.78 0.99
CA ILE A 178 9.95 -9.63 -0.21
C ILE A 178 9.87 -8.76 -1.47
N ILE A 179 8.85 -7.90 -1.59
CA ILE A 179 8.67 -7.02 -2.75
C ILE A 179 9.86 -6.08 -2.95
N LEU A 180 10.35 -5.46 -1.88
CA LEU A 180 11.52 -4.58 -1.96
C LEU A 180 12.80 -5.33 -2.37
N ALA A 181 12.96 -6.59 -1.93
CA ALA A 181 14.07 -7.44 -2.31
C ALA A 181 13.99 -7.90 -3.78
N GLU A 182 12.80 -8.32 -4.24
CA GLU A 182 12.54 -8.64 -5.65
C GLU A 182 12.96 -7.48 -6.55
N TYR A 183 12.55 -6.26 -6.20
CA TYR A 183 12.85 -5.09 -7.01
C TYR A 183 14.35 -4.74 -7.02
N ARG A 184 15.03 -4.80 -5.86
CA ARG A 184 16.49 -4.63 -5.78
C ARG A 184 17.25 -5.62 -6.66
N LEU A 185 16.78 -6.88 -6.72
CA LEU A 185 17.40 -7.91 -7.56
C LEU A 185 17.18 -7.65 -9.06
N ALA A 186 15.98 -7.21 -9.44
CA ALA A 186 15.66 -6.83 -10.82
C ALA A 186 16.53 -5.66 -11.30
N LEU A 187 16.67 -4.61 -10.49
CA LEU A 187 17.54 -3.46 -10.80
C LEU A 187 19.00 -3.87 -11.01
N LYS A 188 19.55 -4.71 -10.12
CA LYS A 188 20.92 -5.21 -10.26
C LYS A 188 21.14 -6.02 -11.53
N LYS A 189 20.12 -6.75 -11.99
CA LYS A 189 20.17 -7.52 -13.23
C LYS A 189 20.16 -6.59 -14.45
N ASN A 190 19.34 -5.55 -14.43
CA ASN A 190 19.22 -4.60 -15.53
C ASN A 190 20.47 -3.72 -15.68
N ASN A 191 21.08 -3.28 -14.58
CA ASN A 191 22.30 -2.46 -14.59
C ASN A 191 23.58 -3.23 -14.96
N ARG A 192 23.51 -4.57 -15.08
CA ARG A 192 24.63 -5.43 -15.46
C ARG A 192 24.64 -5.78 -16.96
N ASN A 193 23.59 -5.40 -17.67
CA ASN A 193 23.45 -5.54 -19.12
C ASN A 193 23.70 -4.20 -19.79
#